data_AF-A0A1E3M0K7-F1
#
_entry.id   AF-A0A1E3M0K7-F1
#
_cell.length_a   1.000
_cell.length_b   1.000
_cell.length_c   1.000
_cell.angle_alpha   90.00
_cell.angle_beta   90.00
_cell.angle_gamma   90.00
#
_symmetry.space_group_name_H-M   'P 1'
#
loop_
_entity.id
_entity.type
_entity.pdbx_description
1 polymer ?
#
loop_
_entity_poly.entity_id
_entity_poly.type
_entity_poly.pdbx_seq_one_letter_code
_entity_poly.pdbx_strand_id
1 'polypeptide(L)'
;MWHGWGRPLPGSPRPSAPPVLPAGPDADARAVLGVGRDAGPDEIRAAHRRLIASVHPDRGGSPELTRQVNAARDTLLKNKADS
;
A
#
# COMPACT_ATOMS: atom_id res chain seq x y z
N MET A 1 -36.85 29.87 13.21
CA MET A 1 -36.33 30.42 11.94
C MET A 1 -35.55 29.32 11.26
N TRP A 2 -36.00 28.89 10.08
CA TRP A 2 -35.43 27.79 9.30
C TRP A 2 -34.58 28.40 8.17
N HIS A 3 -33.30 28.05 8.12
CA HIS A 3 -32.43 28.17 6.95
C HIS A 3 -31.68 26.82 6.90
N GLY A 4 -31.61 26.00 5.84
CA GLY A 4 -31.92 26.20 4.43
C GLY A 4 -30.70 25.87 3.55
N TRP A 5 -30.04 24.70 3.65
CA TRP A 5 -28.98 24.30 2.70
C TRP A 5 -28.85 22.77 2.50
N GLY A 6 -28.94 22.34 1.23
CA GLY A 6 -28.03 21.34 0.63
C GLY A 6 -28.28 19.84 0.85
N ARG A 7 -28.79 19.17 -0.20
CA ARG A 7 -28.81 17.69 -0.38
C ARG A 7 -27.38 17.08 -0.43
N PRO A 8 -27.23 15.74 -0.28
CA PRO A 8 -26.04 15.08 0.25
C PRO A 8 -24.92 14.84 -0.77
N LEU A 9 -23.67 14.80 -0.29
CA LEU A 9 -22.55 14.21 -1.03
C LEU A 9 -22.52 12.69 -0.75
N PRO A 10 -22.44 11.82 -1.78
CA PRO A 10 -22.23 10.39 -1.59
C PRO A 10 -20.76 10.16 -1.20
N GLY A 11 -20.49 10.10 0.10
CA GLY A 11 -19.25 9.53 0.63
C GLY A 11 -19.39 8.02 0.66
N SER A 12 -18.69 7.33 -0.24
CA SER A 12 -18.65 5.87 -0.35
C SER A 12 -18.54 5.18 1.02
N PRO A 13 -19.21 4.04 1.25
CA PRO A 13 -18.99 3.26 2.47
C PRO A 13 -17.51 2.88 2.52
N ARG A 14 -16.81 3.26 3.59
CA ARG A 14 -15.52 2.67 3.92
C ARG A 14 -15.80 1.20 4.22
N PRO A 15 -15.32 0.22 3.44
CA PRO A 15 -15.43 -1.15 3.89
C PRO A 15 -14.53 -1.30 5.11
N SER A 16 -15.14 -1.44 6.28
CA SER A 16 -14.48 -2.01 7.45
C SER A 16 -13.94 -3.37 7.04
N ALA A 17 -12.62 -3.51 6.93
CA ALA A 17 -12.01 -4.78 6.60
C ALA A 17 -12.32 -5.82 7.70
N PRO A 18 -12.76 -7.05 7.34
CA PRO A 18 -12.97 -8.14 8.31
C PRO A 18 -11.63 -8.62 8.88
N PRO A 19 -11.63 -9.38 10.01
CA PRO A 19 -10.41 -9.76 10.72
C PRO A 19 -9.47 -10.55 9.80
N VAL A 20 -8.26 -10.03 9.59
CA VAL A 20 -7.27 -10.66 8.73
C VAL A 20 -6.56 -11.78 9.48
N LEU A 21 -6.97 -13.01 9.19
CA LEU A 21 -6.07 -14.17 9.32
C LEU A 21 -4.87 -13.95 8.37
N PRO A 22 -3.67 -14.49 8.70
CA PRO A 22 -2.43 -14.18 7.99
C PRO A 22 -2.54 -14.54 6.51
N ALA A 23 -2.67 -13.49 5.68
CA ALA A 23 -3.02 -13.56 4.27
C ALA A 23 -1.76 -13.65 3.40
N GLY A 24 -1.19 -14.85 3.23
CA GLY A 24 -0.27 -15.15 2.13
C GLY A 24 1.04 -14.35 2.05
N PRO A 25 1.90 -14.68 1.07
CA PRO A 25 3.16 -13.95 0.82
C PRO A 25 2.95 -12.50 0.40
N ASP A 26 1.73 -12.14 -0.01
CA ASP A 26 1.34 -10.76 -0.32
C ASP A 26 1.14 -9.90 0.93
N ALA A 27 0.71 -10.43 2.08
CA ALA A 27 0.57 -9.63 3.31
C ALA A 27 1.92 -9.12 3.81
N ASP A 28 2.94 -9.97 3.80
CA ASP A 28 4.29 -9.60 4.25
C ASP A 28 4.89 -8.52 3.34
N ALA A 29 4.75 -8.70 2.02
CA ALA A 29 5.19 -7.70 1.05
C ALA A 29 4.41 -6.37 1.16
N ARG A 30 3.10 -6.42 1.46
CA ARG A 30 2.29 -5.22 1.74
C ARG A 30 2.75 -4.52 3.01
N ALA A 31 3.11 -5.27 4.05
CA ALA A 31 3.64 -4.71 5.30
C ALA A 31 4.99 -4.02 5.09
N VAL A 32 5.90 -4.63 4.31
CA VAL A 32 7.19 -4.02 3.95
C VAL A 32 7.00 -2.71 3.18
N LEU A 33 6.03 -2.64 2.27
CA LEU A 33 5.74 -1.44 1.49
C LEU A 33 4.82 -0.43 2.20
N GLY A 34 4.18 -0.82 3.31
CA GLY A 34 3.20 0.02 4.00
C GLY A 34 1.93 0.29 3.19
N VAL A 35 1.50 -0.65 2.34
CA VAL A 35 0.33 -0.48 1.46
C VAL A 35 -0.85 -1.35 1.89
N GLY A 36 -2.06 -0.89 1.57
CA GLY A 36 -3.30 -1.61 1.88
C GLY A 36 -3.51 -2.86 1.03
N ARG A 37 -4.49 -3.69 1.41
CA ARG A 37 -4.88 -4.89 0.61
C ARG A 37 -5.46 -4.53 -0.75
N ASP A 38 -6.12 -3.38 -0.83
CA ASP A 38 -6.73 -2.85 -2.05
C ASP A 38 -5.76 -2.00 -2.88
N ALA A 39 -4.49 -1.91 -2.48
CA ALA A 39 -3.49 -1.12 -3.18
C ALA A 39 -3.34 -1.59 -4.63
N GLY A 40 -3.50 -0.65 -5.55
CA GLY A 40 -3.28 -0.87 -6.97
C GLY A 40 -1.79 -0.88 -7.35
N PRO A 41 -1.45 -1.30 -8.58
CA PRO A 41 -0.07 -1.32 -9.06
C PRO A 41 0.59 0.08 -9.03
N ASP A 42 -0.19 1.15 -9.20
CA ASP A 42 0.34 2.52 -9.12
C ASP A 42 0.71 2.91 -7.68
N GLU A 43 -0.13 2.54 -6.71
CA GLU A 43 0.10 2.79 -5.28
C GLU A 43 1.32 2.00 -4.76
N ILE A 44 1.49 0.75 -5.20
CA ILE A 44 2.67 -0.08 -4.92
C ILE A 44 3.95 0.61 -5.43
N ARG A 45 3.95 1.13 -6.66
CA ARG A 45 5.10 1.85 -7.23
C ARG A 45 5.37 3.16 -6.50
N ALA A 46 4.33 3.89 -6.12
CA ALA A 46 4.46 5.13 -5.36
C ALA A 46 5.08 4.88 -3.97
N ALA A 47 4.61 3.86 -3.26
CA ALA A 47 5.16 3.45 -1.97
C ALA A 47 6.61 2.99 -2.09
N HIS A 48 6.93 2.17 -3.09
CA HIS A 48 8.29 1.71 -3.37
C HIS A 48 9.26 2.89 -3.57
N ARG A 49 8.92 3.87 -4.41
CA ARG A 49 9.77 5.05 -4.63
C ARG A 49 10.04 5.84 -3.35
N ARG A 50 9.02 6.02 -2.51
CA ARG A 50 9.15 6.72 -1.22
C ARG A 50 10.06 5.96 -0.26
N LEU A 51 9.87 4.65 -0.15
CA LEU A 51 10.69 3.79 0.71
C LEU A 51 12.13 3.72 0.23
N ILE A 52 12.40 3.50 -1.05
CA ILE A 52 13.78 3.47 -1.60
C ILE A 52 14.53 4.77 -1.29
N ALA A 53 13.87 5.92 -1.45
CA ALA A 53 14.47 7.20 -1.11
C ALA A 53 14.86 7.32 0.37
N SER A 54 14.18 6.58 1.25
CA SER A 54 14.41 6.54 2.70
C SER A 54 15.40 5.45 3.13
N VAL A 55 15.40 4.28 2.48
CA VAL A 55 16.26 3.13 2.85
C VAL A 55 17.57 3.10 2.06
N HIS A 56 17.82 4.10 1.21
CA HIS A 56 19.04 4.20 0.42
C HIS A 56 20.29 4.31 1.33
N PRO A 57 21.37 3.56 1.05
CA PRO A 57 22.61 3.64 1.83
C PRO A 57 23.20 5.05 1.92
N ASP A 58 23.08 5.86 0.87
CA ASP A 58 23.57 7.26 0.90
C ASP A 58 22.88 8.15 1.94
N ARG A 59 21.70 7.75 2.43
CA ARG A 59 20.95 8.49 3.46
C ARG A 59 20.93 7.78 4.81
N GLY A 60 21.83 6.82 5.02
CA GLY A 60 21.90 6.04 6.26
C GLY A 60 21.00 4.81 6.29
N GLY A 61 20.44 4.40 5.15
CA GLY A 61 19.78 3.12 5.01
C GLY A 61 20.75 1.96 4.75
N SER A 62 20.23 0.80 4.33
CA SER A 62 21.04 -0.40 4.10
C SER A 62 20.71 -1.04 2.75
N PRO A 63 21.73 -1.59 2.04
CA PRO A 63 21.49 -2.38 0.84
C PRO A 63 20.54 -3.56 1.11
N GLU A 64 20.60 -4.14 2.31
CA GLU A 64 19.70 -5.23 2.74
C GLU A 64 18.23 -4.81 2.70
N LEU A 65 17.93 -3.63 3.28
CA LEU A 65 16.57 -3.06 3.30
C LEU A 65 16.11 -2.70 1.89
N THR A 66 17.00 -2.13 1.08
CA THR A 66 16.73 -1.83 -0.32
C THR A 66 16.33 -3.10 -1.09
N ARG A 67 17.05 -4.22 -0.87
CA ARG A 67 16.70 -5.52 -1.47
C ARG A 67 15.34 -6.02 -1.00
N GLN A 68 15.03 -5.90 0.30
CA GLN A 68 13.75 -6.33 0.86
C GLN A 68 12.57 -5.54 0.25
N VAL A 69 12.71 -4.23 0.11
CA VAL A 69 11.68 -3.36 -0.50
C VAL A 69 11.50 -3.68 -1.99
N ASN A 70 12.58 -3.95 -2.72
CA ASN A 70 12.50 -4.38 -4.12
C ASN A 70 11.76 -5.73 -4.26
N ALA A 71 12.13 -6.71 -3.43
CA ALA A 71 11.49 -8.04 -3.44
C ALA A 71 9.99 -7.95 -3.12
N ALA A 72 9.60 -7.11 -2.14
CA ALA A 72 8.21 -6.88 -1.80
C ALA A 72 7.42 -6.31 -2.99
N ARG A 73 7.95 -5.30 -3.68
CA ARG A 73 7.31 -4.74 -4.89
C ARG A 73 7.10 -5.81 -5.95
N ASP A 74 8.13 -6.59 -6.25
CA ASP A 74 8.08 -7.57 -7.32
C ASP A 74 7.06 -8.69 -7.02
N THR A 75 6.96 -9.13 -5.76
CA THR A 75 5.93 -10.09 -5.32
C THR A 75 4.52 -9.53 -5.52
N LEU A 76 4.26 -8.29 -5.10
CA LEU A 76 2.92 -7.70 -5.25
C LEU A 76 2.54 -7.45 -6.71
N LEU A 77 3.50 -7.02 -7.53
CA LEU A 77 3.23 -6.76 -8.95
C LEU A 77 2.99 -8.06 -9.74
N LYS A 78 3.69 -9.15 -9.42
CA LYS A 78 3.44 -10.47 -10.01
C LYS A 78 2.03 -10.95 -9.67
N ASN A 79 1.68 -10.96 -8.39
CA ASN A 79 0.36 -11.41 -7.94
C ASN A 79 -0.81 -10.59 -8.55
N LYS A 80 -0.59 -9.30 -8.85
CA LYS A 80 -1.57 -8.43 -9.53
C LYS A 80 -1.62 -8.62 -11.05
N ALA A 81 -0.61 -9.22 -11.67
CA ALA A 81 -0.59 -9.53 -13.10
C ALA A 81 -1.26 -10.90 -13.39
N ASP A 82 -1.23 -11.81 -12.42
CA ASP A 82 -1.81 -13.15 -12.51
C ASP A 82 -3.32 -13.21 -12.10
N SER A 83 -3.90 -12.09 -11.64
CA SER A 83 -5.32 -11.96 -11.24
C SER A 83 -6.10 -11.08 -12.21
#